data_AF-A0A1P8F965-F1
#
_entry.id   AF-A0A1P8F965-F1
#
_cell.length_a   1.000
_cell.length_b   1.000
_cell.length_c   1.000
_cell.angle_alpha   90.00
_cell.angle_beta   90.00
_cell.angle_gamma   90.00
#
_symmetry.space_group_name_H-M   'P 1'
#
loop_
_entity.id
_entity.type
_entity.pdbx_description
1 polymer ?
#
loop_
_entity_poly.entity_id
_entity_poly.type
_entity_poly.pdbx_seq_one_letter_code
_entity_poly.pdbx_strand_id
1 'polypeptide(L)'
;MTENNPDEPLQQILQLILNGRDDKSLVKEFKNKGIPEELVRQYLAVAHSIIEEYKNTPEYAQAMVKASIKKMITGALWAIGGGIVTALTYSSAGDGGTYVVFWGAIIFGIYDILRGLFGWIKYSSKTSISPRLMNFDIGMPSAPLIERIENSETTPFPETHFNPNHRPYFCTKCGKKIEEYIRYCPGCGTEKLFLGTS
;
A
#
# COMPACT_ATOMS: atom_id res chain seq x y z
N MET A 1 21.68 23.18 12.93
CA MET A 1 20.54 23.62 12.10
C MET A 1 20.19 22.41 11.27
N THR A 2 19.06 21.75 11.59
CA THR A 2 18.60 20.61 10.80
C THR A 2 18.25 21.12 9.42
N GLU A 3 19.02 20.68 8.42
CA GLU A 3 18.70 20.88 7.01
C GLU A 3 17.39 20.13 6.77
N ASN A 4 16.28 20.86 6.76
CA ASN A 4 14.96 20.28 6.60
C ASN A 4 14.88 19.70 5.17
N ASN A 5 14.92 18.38 5.07
CA ASN A 5 14.78 17.69 3.80
C ASN A 5 13.38 18.01 3.21
N PRO A 6 13.27 18.66 2.03
CA PRO A 6 11.98 19.11 1.49
C PRO A 6 10.96 17.97 1.27
N ASP A 7 11.41 16.71 1.25
CA ASP A 7 10.61 15.50 1.06
C ASP A 7 10.19 14.80 2.37
N GLU A 8 10.72 15.20 3.53
CA GLU A 8 10.30 14.70 4.84
C GLU A 8 8.77 14.79 5.10
N PRO A 9 8.09 15.92 4.81
CA PRO A 9 6.64 16.01 5.03
C PRO A 9 5.83 15.07 4.13
N LEU A 10 6.32 14.78 2.92
CA LEU A 10 5.65 13.85 2.00
C LEU A 10 5.64 12.42 2.57
N GLN A 11 6.78 11.96 3.08
CA GLN A 11 6.91 10.63 3.68
C GLN A 11 6.00 10.47 4.90
N GLN A 12 5.94 11.49 5.77
CA GLN A 12 5.05 11.49 6.92
C GLN A 12 3.57 11.45 6.51
N ILE A 13 3.19 12.25 5.50
CA ILE A 13 1.83 12.26 4.95
C ILE A 13 1.47 10.88 4.39
N LEU A 14 2.37 10.25 3.62
CA LEU A 14 2.16 8.94 3.03
C LEU A 14 1.89 7.88 4.11
N GLN A 15 2.69 7.87 5.19
CA GLN A 15 2.48 6.95 6.30
C GLN A 15 1.15 7.14 7.02
N LEU A 16 0.75 8.39 7.23
CA LEU A 16 -0.52 8.66 7.90
C LEU A 16 -1.72 8.23 7.04
N ILE A 17 -1.67 8.42 5.72
CA ILE A 17 -2.72 7.96 4.80
C ILE A 17 -2.79 6.42 4.78
N LEU A 18 -1.64 5.73 4.73
CA LEU A 18 -1.59 4.27 4.77
C LEU A 18 -2.17 3.68 6.06
N ASN A 19 -2.07 4.41 7.16
CA ASN A 19 -2.70 4.06 8.44
C ASN A 19 -4.20 4.40 8.50
N GLY A 20 -4.79 4.89 7.41
CA GLY A 20 -6.22 5.19 7.30
C GLY A 20 -6.64 6.51 7.94
N ARG A 21 -5.71 7.46 8.14
CA ARG A 21 -6.05 8.82 8.59
C ARG A 21 -6.79 9.56 7.48
N ASP A 22 -7.75 10.39 7.88
CA ASP A 22 -8.52 11.20 6.94
C ASP A 22 -7.75 12.48 6.54
N ASP A 23 -7.88 12.85 5.27
CA ASP A 23 -7.23 14.03 4.68
C ASP A 23 -7.52 15.32 5.45
N LYS A 24 -8.73 15.48 6.02
CA LYS A 24 -9.11 16.70 6.75
C LYS A 24 -8.34 16.82 8.06
N SER A 25 -8.19 15.71 8.79
CA SER A 25 -7.37 15.65 9.99
C SER A 25 -5.90 15.90 9.70
N LEU A 26 -5.40 15.43 8.55
CA LEU A 26 -4.02 15.72 8.13
C LEU A 26 -3.81 17.20 7.85
N VAL A 27 -4.69 17.82 7.06
CA VAL A 27 -4.63 19.26 6.78
C VAL A 27 -4.64 20.07 8.08
N LYS A 28 -5.51 19.72 9.04
CA LYS A 28 -5.58 20.42 10.33
C LYS A 28 -4.30 20.23 11.16
N GLU A 29 -3.73 19.03 11.20
CA GLU A 29 -2.49 18.74 11.92
C GLU A 29 -1.31 19.52 11.34
N PHE A 30 -1.12 19.47 10.02
CA PHE A 30 -0.01 20.15 9.36
C PHE A 30 -0.17 21.67 9.38
N LYS A 31 -1.40 22.19 9.32
CA LYS A 31 -1.68 23.61 9.55
C LYS A 31 -1.26 24.05 10.95
N ASN A 32 -1.54 23.25 11.98
CA ASN A 32 -1.10 23.54 13.35
C ASN A 32 0.43 23.50 13.51
N LYS A 33 1.14 22.76 12.63
CA LYS A 33 2.60 22.74 12.55
C LYS A 33 3.18 23.91 11.72
N GLY A 34 2.35 24.83 11.24
CA GLY A 34 2.77 26.00 10.47
C GLY A 34 2.97 25.74 8.97
N ILE A 35 2.56 24.56 8.46
CA ILE A 35 2.66 24.25 7.03
C ILE A 35 1.46 24.88 6.30
N PRO A 36 1.67 25.61 5.20
CA PRO A 36 0.58 26.19 4.43
C PRO A 36 -0.34 25.10 3.86
N GLU A 37 -1.65 25.32 3.98
CA GLU A 37 -2.68 24.36 3.58
C GLU A 37 -2.59 23.94 2.10
N GLU A 38 -2.19 24.86 1.23
CA GLU A 38 -2.02 24.60 -0.21
C GLU A 38 -0.95 23.54 -0.48
N LEU A 39 0.18 23.62 0.23
CA LEU A 39 1.28 22.67 0.08
C LEU A 39 0.86 21.27 0.56
N VAL A 40 0.11 21.20 1.67
CA VAL A 40 -0.43 19.91 2.18
C VAL A 40 -1.37 19.29 1.16
N ARG A 41 -2.25 20.08 0.54
CA ARG A 41 -3.16 19.60 -0.51
C ARG A 41 -2.40 19.07 -1.73
N GLN A 42 -1.32 19.74 -2.14
CA GLN A 42 -0.47 19.27 -3.21
C GLN A 42 0.18 17.91 -2.87
N TYR A 43 0.72 17.76 -1.66
CA TYR A 43 1.28 16.48 -1.21
C TYR A 43 0.22 15.37 -1.12
N LEU A 44 -0.99 15.68 -0.63
CA LEU A 44 -2.09 14.72 -0.60
C LEU A 44 -2.46 14.25 -2.01
N ALA A 45 -2.51 15.15 -2.98
CA ALA A 45 -2.81 14.79 -4.37
C ALA A 45 -1.77 13.81 -4.94
N VAL A 46 -0.47 14.06 -4.71
CA VAL A 46 0.62 13.17 -5.14
C VAL A 46 0.57 11.82 -4.39
N ALA A 47 0.34 11.84 -3.08
CA ALA A 47 0.24 10.63 -2.28
C ALA A 47 -0.93 9.74 -2.74
N HIS A 48 -2.09 10.32 -3.02
CA HIS A 48 -3.25 9.59 -3.54
C HIS A 48 -2.97 8.95 -4.91
N SER A 49 -2.28 9.64 -5.83
CA SER A 49 -1.94 9.05 -7.12
C SER A 49 -0.99 7.85 -6.98
N ILE A 50 0.03 7.94 -6.10
CA ILE A 50 0.97 6.84 -5.86
C ILE A 50 0.23 5.65 -5.22
N ILE A 51 -0.65 5.91 -4.26
CA ILE A 51 -1.43 4.86 -3.58
C ILE A 51 -2.38 4.18 -4.56
N GLU A 52 -3.07 4.92 -5.43
CA GLU A 52 -3.96 4.35 -6.44
C GLU A 52 -3.20 3.51 -7.47
N GLU A 53 -2.03 3.96 -7.91
CA GLU A 53 -1.16 3.15 -8.76
C GLU A 53 -0.74 1.87 -8.06
N TYR A 54 -0.27 1.96 -6.81
CA TYR A 54 0.14 0.81 -6.02
C TYR A 54 -1.01 -0.18 -5.77
N LYS A 55 -2.22 0.30 -5.47
CA LYS A 55 -3.42 -0.55 -5.28
C LYS A 55 -3.77 -1.37 -6.51
N ASN A 56 -3.39 -0.90 -7.70
CA ASN A 56 -3.62 -1.60 -8.96
C ASN A 56 -2.52 -2.61 -9.30
N THR A 57 -1.42 -2.66 -8.54
CA THR A 57 -0.36 -3.65 -8.72
C THR A 57 -0.79 -5.03 -8.19
N PRO A 58 -0.30 -6.14 -8.79
CA PRO A 58 -0.56 -7.49 -8.29
C PRO A 58 0.06 -7.74 -6.92
N GLU A 59 1.11 -7.00 -6.58
CA GLU A 59 1.82 -7.11 -5.31
C GLU A 59 0.97 -6.63 -4.13
N TYR A 60 0.27 -5.50 -4.29
CA TYR A 60 -0.66 -5.03 -3.27
C TYR A 60 -1.75 -6.06 -2.98
N ALA A 61 -2.31 -6.67 -4.03
CA ALA A 61 -3.31 -7.72 -3.89
C ALA A 61 -2.77 -8.93 -3.11
N GLN A 62 -1.52 -9.33 -3.35
CA GLN A 62 -0.85 -10.41 -2.60
C GLN A 62 -0.69 -10.08 -1.12
N ALA A 63 -0.24 -8.85 -0.80
CA ALA A 63 -0.09 -8.41 0.58
C ALA A 63 -1.42 -8.42 1.33
N MET A 64 -2.49 -7.94 0.69
CA MET A 64 -3.84 -7.92 1.26
C MET A 64 -4.43 -9.32 1.44
N VAL A 65 -4.18 -10.25 0.50
CA VAL A 65 -4.58 -11.66 0.61
C VAL A 65 -3.90 -12.32 1.81
N LYS A 66 -2.58 -12.15 1.98
CA LYS A 66 -1.84 -12.72 3.11
C LYS A 66 -2.34 -12.15 4.46
N ALA A 67 -2.54 -10.85 4.54
CA ALA A 67 -3.09 -10.20 5.72
C ALA A 67 -4.50 -10.72 6.07
N SER A 68 -5.33 -10.92 5.04
CA SER A 68 -6.68 -11.46 5.16
C SER A 68 -6.67 -12.91 5.70
N ILE A 69 -5.79 -13.77 5.17
CA ILE A 69 -5.62 -15.15 5.65
C ILE A 69 -5.18 -15.17 7.12
N LYS A 70 -4.23 -14.31 7.51
CA LYS A 70 -3.77 -14.22 8.91
C LYS A 70 -4.93 -13.88 9.86
N LYS A 71 -5.83 -12.98 9.45
CA LYS A 71 -7.03 -12.65 10.22
C LYS A 71 -8.00 -13.82 10.31
N MET A 72 -8.21 -14.56 9.22
CA MET A 72 -9.03 -15.77 9.24
C MET A 72 -8.49 -16.83 10.21
N ILE A 73 -7.19 -17.11 10.17
CA ILE A 73 -6.54 -18.10 11.06
C ILE A 73 -6.64 -17.65 12.52
N THR A 74 -6.36 -16.37 12.80
CA THR A 74 -6.42 -15.81 14.16
C THR A 74 -7.85 -15.90 14.71
N GLY A 75 -8.85 -15.53 13.91
CA GLY A 75 -10.26 -15.64 14.29
C GLY A 75 -10.70 -17.09 14.50
N ALA A 76 -10.27 -18.01 13.64
CA ALA A 76 -10.53 -19.45 13.80
C ALA A 76 -9.95 -19.99 15.09
N LEU A 77 -8.73 -19.61 15.45
CA LEU A 77 -8.10 -20.01 16.70
C LEU A 77 -8.90 -19.54 17.92
N TRP A 78 -9.38 -18.29 17.92
CA TRP A 78 -10.24 -17.76 18.99
C TRP A 78 -11.59 -18.46 19.08
N ALA A 79 -12.25 -18.71 17.94
CA ALA A 79 -13.54 -19.39 17.90
C ALA A 79 -13.43 -20.85 18.38
N ILE A 80 -12.40 -21.57 17.92
CA ILE A 80 -12.12 -22.95 18.34
C ILE A 80 -11.76 -22.97 19.83
N GLY A 81 -10.89 -22.07 20.29
CA GLY A 81 -10.53 -21.95 21.70
C GLY A 81 -11.74 -21.72 22.61
N GLY A 82 -12.60 -20.76 22.26
CA GLY A 82 -13.84 -20.50 23.00
C GLY A 82 -14.83 -21.69 22.96
N GLY A 83 -14.90 -22.38 21.82
CA GLY A 83 -15.72 -23.59 21.65
C GLY A 83 -15.26 -24.75 22.54
N ILE A 84 -13.95 -25.02 22.57
CA ILE A 84 -13.36 -26.08 23.42
C ILE A 84 -13.63 -25.80 24.89
N VAL A 85 -13.40 -24.58 25.36
CA VAL A 85 -13.65 -24.19 26.76
C VAL A 85 -15.13 -24.36 27.12
N THR A 86 -16.03 -23.96 26.21
CA THR A 86 -17.48 -24.12 26.41
C THR A 86 -17.88 -25.60 26.48
N ALA A 87 -17.34 -26.44 25.59
CA ALA A 87 -17.62 -27.88 25.57
C ALA A 87 -17.11 -28.58 26.83
N LEU A 88 -15.92 -28.24 27.30
CA LEU A 88 -15.36 -28.77 28.56
C LEU A 88 -16.23 -28.35 29.75
N THR A 89 -16.62 -27.07 29.82
CA THR A 89 -17.47 -26.56 30.90
C THR A 89 -18.83 -27.26 30.90
N TYR A 90 -19.42 -27.47 29.72
CA TYR A 90 -20.66 -28.21 29.56
C TYR A 90 -20.52 -29.67 30.04
N SER A 91 -19.44 -30.35 29.65
CA SER A 91 -19.20 -31.74 30.08
C SER A 91 -18.94 -31.89 31.59
N SER A 92 -18.46 -30.82 32.24
CA SER A 92 -18.26 -30.77 33.69
C SER A 92 -19.53 -30.42 34.48
N ALA A 93 -20.54 -29.85 33.82
CA ALA A 93 -21.81 -29.55 34.44
C ALA A 93 -22.64 -30.85 34.50
N GLY A 94 -22.81 -31.40 35.72
CA GLY A 94 -23.74 -32.51 35.94
C GLY A 94 -25.21 -32.10 35.72
N ASP A 95 -26.14 -33.04 35.83
CA ASP A 95 -27.58 -32.78 35.67
C ASP A 95 -28.03 -31.64 36.62
N GLY A 96 -28.45 -30.52 36.02
CA GLY A 96 -28.86 -29.30 36.74
C GLY A 96 -27.74 -28.29 37.05
N GLY A 97 -26.52 -28.51 36.57
CA GLY A 97 -25.39 -27.61 36.77
C GLY A 97 -25.42 -26.35 35.87
N THR A 98 -24.80 -25.27 36.34
CA THR A 98 -24.56 -24.07 35.53
C THR A 98 -23.29 -24.22 34.69
N TYR A 99 -23.35 -23.89 33.41
CA TYR A 99 -22.18 -23.86 32.53
C TYR A 99 -21.90 -22.44 32.02
N VAL A 100 -20.64 -22.16 31.70
CA VAL A 100 -20.18 -20.87 31.18
C VAL A 100 -19.99 -20.99 29.67
N VAL A 101 -20.68 -20.15 28.91
CA VAL A 101 -20.49 -20.02 27.47
C VAL A 101 -19.52 -18.89 27.19
N PHE A 102 -18.41 -19.19 26.54
CA PHE A 102 -17.43 -18.18 26.12
C PHE A 102 -17.86 -17.51 24.81
N TRP A 103 -19.07 -16.96 24.79
CA TRP A 103 -19.69 -16.36 23.62
C TRP A 103 -18.88 -15.17 23.08
N GLY A 104 -18.18 -14.43 23.95
CA GLY A 104 -17.27 -13.35 23.54
C GLY A 104 -16.18 -13.84 22.58
N ALA A 105 -15.42 -14.87 22.97
CA ALA A 105 -14.35 -15.44 22.14
C ALA A 105 -14.89 -16.00 20.82
N ILE A 106 -16.07 -16.62 20.86
CA ILE A 106 -16.74 -17.20 19.67
C ILE A 106 -17.17 -16.08 18.71
N ILE A 107 -17.86 -15.04 19.19
CA ILE A 107 -18.32 -13.92 18.34
C ILE A 107 -17.12 -13.14 17.77
N PHE A 108 -16.11 -12.83 18.58
CA PHE A 108 -14.90 -12.17 18.10
C PHE A 108 -14.17 -13.00 17.04
N GLY A 109 -14.05 -14.31 17.27
CA GLY A 109 -13.45 -15.22 16.30
C GLY A 109 -14.19 -15.26 14.97
N ILE A 110 -15.52 -15.39 15.00
CA ILE A 110 -16.37 -15.35 13.80
C ILE A 110 -16.24 -14.01 13.06
N TYR A 111 -16.25 -12.90 13.80
CA TYR A 111 -16.10 -11.58 13.21
C TYR A 111 -14.76 -11.41 12.46
N ASP A 112 -13.66 -11.85 13.07
CA ASP A 112 -12.33 -11.80 12.45
C ASP A 112 -12.23 -12.72 11.22
N ILE A 113 -12.87 -13.91 11.26
CA ILE A 113 -12.99 -14.80 10.11
C ILE A 113 -13.72 -14.10 8.97
N LEU A 114 -14.89 -13.51 9.24
CA LEU A 114 -15.68 -12.84 8.21
C LEU A 114 -14.92 -11.67 7.60
N ARG A 115 -14.28 -10.82 8.41
CA ARG A 115 -13.44 -9.72 7.90
C ARG A 115 -12.31 -10.21 7.00
N GLY A 116 -11.62 -11.26 7.41
CA GLY A 116 -10.57 -11.87 6.59
C GLY A 116 -11.14 -12.46 5.30
N LEU A 117 -12.28 -13.15 5.36
CA LEU A 117 -12.93 -13.76 4.20
C LEU A 117 -13.36 -12.70 3.18
N PHE A 118 -14.00 -11.61 3.61
CA PHE A 118 -14.38 -10.52 2.70
C PHE A 118 -13.17 -9.83 2.07
N GLY A 119 -12.08 -9.64 2.82
CA GLY A 119 -10.82 -9.15 2.28
C GLY A 119 -10.29 -10.10 1.20
N TRP A 120 -10.20 -11.39 1.52
CA TRP A 120 -9.73 -12.41 0.58
C TRP A 120 -10.56 -12.45 -0.71
N ILE A 121 -11.90 -12.51 -0.61
CA ILE A 121 -12.79 -12.55 -1.79
C ILE A 121 -12.58 -11.31 -2.68
N LYS A 122 -12.45 -10.12 -2.07
CA LYS A 122 -12.26 -8.85 -2.81
C LYS A 122 -10.95 -8.81 -3.60
N TYR A 123 -9.87 -9.34 -3.04
CA TYR A 123 -8.54 -9.24 -3.63
C TYR A 123 -8.14 -10.48 -4.44
N SER A 124 -8.73 -11.64 -4.16
CA SER A 124 -8.43 -12.90 -4.86
C SER A 124 -8.87 -12.91 -6.33
N SER A 125 -9.81 -12.05 -6.73
CA SER A 125 -10.29 -11.97 -8.12
C SER A 125 -9.30 -11.27 -9.06
N LYS A 126 -8.40 -10.43 -8.53
CA LYS A 126 -7.40 -9.69 -9.30
C LYS A 126 -6.10 -10.47 -9.51
N THR A 127 -5.90 -11.54 -8.77
CA THR A 127 -4.66 -12.31 -8.75
C THR A 127 -4.85 -13.64 -9.48
N SER A 128 -4.39 -13.70 -10.74
CA SER A 128 -4.12 -14.97 -11.43
C SER A 128 -2.85 -15.61 -10.82
N ILE A 129 -2.92 -16.04 -9.56
CA ILE A 129 -1.77 -16.63 -8.88
C ILE A 129 -1.90 -18.15 -8.89
N SER A 130 -0.88 -18.79 -9.48
CA SER A 130 -0.69 -20.22 -9.41
C SER A 130 -0.55 -20.66 -7.94
N PRO A 131 -1.17 -21.78 -7.54
CA PRO A 131 -1.24 -22.24 -6.14
C PRO A 131 0.10 -22.64 -5.51
N ARG A 132 1.23 -22.43 -6.19
CA ARG A 132 2.57 -22.87 -5.78
C ARG A 132 3.25 -21.98 -4.73
N LEU A 133 2.66 -20.82 -4.38
CA LEU A 133 3.25 -19.84 -3.45
C LEU A 133 2.61 -19.82 -2.04
N MET A 134 1.74 -20.78 -1.71
CA MET A 134 1.32 -20.99 -0.31
C MET A 134 2.34 -21.82 0.49
N ASN A 135 3.64 -21.57 0.29
CA ASN A 135 4.61 -21.99 1.29
C ASN A 135 4.44 -21.06 2.49
N PHE A 136 3.98 -21.69 3.55
CA PHE A 136 3.64 -21.15 4.85
C PHE A 136 4.93 -20.72 5.57
N ASP A 137 5.46 -19.56 5.19
CA ASP A 137 6.45 -18.86 6.01
C ASP A 137 5.70 -18.08 7.11
N ILE A 138 5.53 -18.71 8.28
CA ILE A 138 5.27 -17.97 9.53
C ILE A 138 6.55 -17.22 9.89
N GLY A 139 6.82 -16.10 9.22
CA GLY A 139 8.02 -15.34 9.51
C GLY A 139 8.47 -14.48 8.36
N MET A 140 7.67 -13.49 7.98
CA MET A 140 8.24 -12.30 7.37
C MET A 140 7.39 -11.08 7.74
N PRO A 141 8.03 -9.97 8.15
CA PRO A 141 7.33 -8.73 8.35
C PRO A 141 6.65 -8.36 7.04
N SER A 142 5.42 -7.87 7.12
CA SER A 142 4.90 -6.98 6.11
C SER A 142 5.86 -5.81 6.06
N ALA A 143 6.91 -5.90 5.22
CA ALA A 143 7.70 -4.77 4.81
C ALA A 143 6.68 -3.70 4.40
N PRO A 144 6.46 -2.65 5.21
CA PRO A 144 5.52 -1.62 4.84
C PRO A 144 6.02 -1.00 3.54
N LEU A 145 5.15 -0.30 2.80
CA LEU A 145 5.55 0.52 1.65
C LEU A 145 6.83 1.34 1.94
N ILE A 146 7.09 1.72 3.21
CA ILE A 146 8.35 2.32 3.66
C ILE A 146 9.57 1.49 3.30
N GLU A 147 9.62 0.18 3.58
CA GLU A 147 10.83 -0.61 3.34
C GLU A 147 11.10 -0.79 1.83
N ARG A 148 10.07 -0.71 0.98
CA ARG A 148 10.27 -0.59 -0.47
C ARG A 148 10.70 0.79 -0.90
N ILE A 149 10.25 1.85 -0.23
CA ILE A 149 10.67 3.23 -0.50
C ILE A 149 12.13 3.43 -0.06
N GLU A 150 12.48 2.97 1.14
CA GLU A 150 13.82 2.98 1.75
C GLU A 150 14.81 2.10 0.98
N ASN A 151 14.38 0.94 0.46
CA ASN A 151 15.21 0.14 -0.45
C ASN A 151 15.20 0.66 -1.90
N SER A 152 14.17 1.41 -2.33
CA SER A 152 14.16 2.09 -3.64
C SER A 152 15.10 3.29 -3.70
N GLU A 153 15.63 3.74 -2.57
CA GLU A 153 16.72 4.73 -2.50
C GLU A 153 18.10 4.11 -2.82
N THR A 154 18.23 2.78 -2.89
CA THR A 154 19.52 2.13 -3.21
C THR A 154 19.70 1.70 -4.66
N THR A 155 18.62 1.65 -5.45
CA THR A 155 18.77 2.03 -6.85
C THR A 155 18.72 3.54 -6.85
N PRO A 156 19.67 4.27 -7.46
CA PRO A 156 19.41 5.65 -7.76
C PRO A 156 18.01 5.69 -8.41
N PHE A 157 17.09 6.49 -7.86
CA PHE A 157 16.17 7.22 -8.73
C PHE A 157 17.00 7.56 -9.96
N PRO A 158 16.57 7.25 -11.20
CA PRO A 158 17.37 7.65 -12.35
C PRO A 158 17.62 9.11 -12.10
N GLU A 159 18.86 9.43 -11.72
CA GLU A 159 19.25 10.80 -11.55
C GLU A 159 18.84 11.29 -12.92
N THR A 160 17.99 12.30 -12.95
CA THR A 160 18.09 13.22 -14.05
C THR A 160 19.49 13.76 -13.89
N HIS A 161 20.49 12.98 -14.34
CA HIS A 161 21.83 13.37 -14.58
C HIS A 161 21.57 14.47 -15.57
N PHE A 162 21.51 15.69 -15.04
CA PHE A 162 21.59 16.87 -15.83
C PHE A 162 23.00 16.82 -16.38
N ASN A 163 23.18 16.03 -17.43
CA ASN A 163 24.39 15.98 -18.18
C ASN A 163 24.41 17.35 -18.88
N PRO A 164 25.32 18.26 -18.50
CA PRO A 164 25.37 19.60 -19.07
C PRO A 164 25.70 19.57 -20.57
N ASN A 165 26.04 18.40 -21.13
CA ASN A 165 26.23 18.16 -22.55
C ASN A 165 25.01 17.55 -23.27
N HIS A 166 23.83 17.46 -22.64
CA HIS A 166 22.63 17.02 -23.36
C HIS A 166 22.24 18.06 -24.42
N ARG A 167 22.36 17.65 -25.69
CA ARG A 167 21.85 18.46 -26.80
C ARG A 167 20.33 18.42 -26.78
N PRO A 168 19.65 19.58 -26.89
CA PRO A 168 18.20 19.61 -26.96
C PRO A 168 17.71 18.84 -28.19
N TYR A 169 16.77 17.91 -28.00
CA TYR A 169 16.10 17.22 -29.09
C TYR A 169 15.04 18.14 -29.71
N PHE A 170 14.97 18.18 -31.04
CA PHE A 170 13.96 18.94 -31.77
C PHE A 170 13.13 18.04 -32.67
N CYS A 171 11.86 18.40 -32.86
CA CYS A 171 11.02 17.76 -33.86
C CYS A 171 11.51 18.13 -35.26
N THR A 172 11.79 17.14 -36.11
CA THR A 172 12.16 17.37 -37.52
C THR A 172 11.04 17.97 -38.37
N LYS A 173 9.78 17.77 -37.96
CA LYS A 173 8.61 18.27 -38.69
C LYS A 173 8.19 19.68 -38.26
N CYS A 174 8.13 19.94 -36.95
CA CYS A 174 7.62 21.22 -36.43
C CYS A 174 8.67 22.08 -35.72
N GLY A 175 9.92 21.63 -35.60
CA GLY A 175 11.02 22.38 -34.99
C GLY A 175 10.90 22.60 -33.47
N LYS A 176 9.85 22.11 -32.82
CA LYS A 176 9.66 22.29 -31.37
C LYS A 176 10.64 21.43 -30.58
N LYS A 177 11.17 21.99 -29.50
CA LYS A 177 12.00 21.28 -28.52
C LYS A 177 11.17 20.20 -27.84
N ILE A 178 11.72 19.00 -27.69
CA ILE A 178 11.06 17.83 -27.07
C ILE A 178 11.94 17.32 -25.93
N GLU A 179 11.30 16.85 -24.86
CA GLU A 179 11.97 16.15 -23.76
C GLU A 179 12.40 14.73 -24.17
N GLU A 180 13.49 14.25 -23.58
CA GLU A 180 14.19 13.03 -24.01
C GLU A 180 13.30 11.77 -23.95
N TYR A 181 12.43 11.67 -22.94
CA TYR A 181 11.61 10.48 -22.67
C TYR A 181 10.31 10.39 -23.49
N ILE A 182 9.97 11.42 -24.28
CA ILE A 182 8.70 11.44 -25.04
C ILE A 182 8.91 10.80 -26.42
N ARG A 183 8.20 9.71 -26.75
CA ARG A 183 8.36 8.99 -28.04
C ARG A 183 7.76 9.72 -29.25
N TYR A 184 6.75 10.56 -29.04
CA TYR A 184 5.99 11.25 -30.08
C TYR A 184 5.97 12.76 -29.86
N CYS A 185 6.09 13.55 -30.92
CA CYS A 185 5.96 15.00 -30.77
C CYS A 185 4.51 15.39 -30.43
N PRO A 186 4.22 16.07 -29.30
CA PRO A 186 2.86 16.46 -28.93
C PRO A 186 2.26 17.52 -29.87
N GLY A 187 3.08 18.22 -30.64
CA GLY A 187 2.62 19.21 -31.61
C GLY A 187 2.16 18.62 -32.95
N CYS A 188 2.75 17.51 -33.41
CA CYS A 188 2.50 17.02 -34.77
C CYS A 188 2.35 15.49 -34.91
N GLY A 189 2.45 14.74 -33.82
CA GLY A 189 2.18 13.30 -33.76
C GLY A 189 3.23 12.40 -34.44
N THR A 190 4.37 12.95 -34.89
CA THR A 190 5.40 12.17 -35.59
C THR A 190 6.32 11.46 -34.58
N GLU A 191 6.64 10.20 -34.87
CA GLU A 191 7.58 9.38 -34.10
C GLU A 191 9.02 9.89 -34.28
N LYS A 192 9.78 9.96 -33.18
CA LYS A 192 11.17 10.45 -33.20
C LYS A 192 12.03 9.62 -34.17
N LEU A 193 12.71 10.29 -35.11
CA LEU A 193 13.81 9.72 -35.87
C LEU A 193 15.06 10.60 -35.74
N PHE A 194 16.08 9.98 -35.14
CA PHE A 194 17.52 10.28 -35.07
C PHE A 194 18.07 11.43 -34.21
N LEU A 195 19.09 11.05 -33.44
CA LEU A 195 20.13 11.87 -32.80
C LEU A 195 20.87 12.66 -33.88
N GLY A 196 20.95 13.98 -33.73
CA GLY A 196 21.74 14.81 -34.63
C GLY A 196 23.23 14.52 -34.48
N THR A 197 23.84 13.90 -35.49
CA THR A 197 25.26 14.14 -35.79
C THR A 197 25.36 15.47 -36.51
N SER A 198 26.22 16.35 -36.00
CA SER A 198 26.69 17.56 -36.67
C SER A 198 27.20 17.29 -38.07
#